data_AF-F2DYY1-F1
#
_entry.id   AF-F2DYY1-F1
#
_cell.length_a   1.000
_cell.length_b   1.000
_cell.length_c   1.000
_cell.angle_alpha   90.00
_cell.angle_beta   90.00
_cell.angle_gamma   90.00
#
_symmetry.space_group_name_H-M   'P 1'
#
loop_
_entity.id
_entity.type
_entity.pdbx_description
1 polymer ?
#
loop_
_entity_poly.entity_id
_entity_poly.type
_entity_poly.pdbx_seq_one_letter_code
_entity_poly.pdbx_strand_id
1 'polypeptide(L)'
;MAAPLPRAPFSSPATRAALWPARSNPCTAAAPSSGALGWRRRQPCPVLSMAPGSARSTPAALAVDPKVETLLDSVKWDVKGLAVAIAQNVDTGAILMQGFANKEALAATISTRKATFYSRSRSSLWTKGETSMNFINVHDIFLDCDRDSIIYLGTPDGPTCHTGAETCYYSSVYDALQDSKSNQERQVTTTLYSLEDTINRRKEEIVTEGIGKPSWTKKLLLDDQLLCSKIREEAGELIQTLLENEDKTRTASEMADLLYHAMVLLSVKDVKMEEVLEVLRKRFSQSGVEEKASRKKS
;
A
#
# COMPACT_ATOMS: atom_id res chain seq x y z
N MET A 1 -15.37 0.81 -45.76
CA MET A 1 -13.90 0.89 -45.78
C MET A 1 -13.51 2.33 -45.48
N ALA A 2 -13.30 2.65 -44.21
CA ALA A 2 -12.75 3.93 -43.77
C ALA A 2 -11.28 3.70 -43.42
N ALA A 3 -10.39 4.56 -43.91
CA ALA A 3 -8.96 4.43 -43.70
C ALA A 3 -8.57 4.67 -42.23
N PRO A 4 -7.60 3.93 -41.68
CA PRO A 4 -7.13 4.15 -40.32
C PRO A 4 -6.38 5.49 -40.22
N LEU A 5 -6.68 6.25 -39.16
CA LEU A 5 -5.95 7.48 -38.83
C LEU A 5 -4.51 7.16 -38.37
N PRO A 6 -3.54 8.05 -38.64
CA PRO A 6 -2.13 7.75 -38.39
C PRO A 6 -1.83 7.73 -36.89
N ARG A 7 -1.15 6.66 -36.44
CA ARG A 7 -0.58 6.51 -35.09
C ARG A 7 0.60 7.49 -34.91
N ALA A 8 0.65 8.21 -33.78
CA ALA A 8 1.77 9.10 -33.44
C ALA A 8 2.87 8.33 -32.69
N PRO A 9 4.17 8.53 -33.00
CA PRO A 9 5.27 7.88 -32.30
C PRO A 9 5.60 8.57 -30.98
N PHE A 10 5.94 7.79 -29.96
CA PHE A 10 6.50 8.26 -28.70
C PHE A 10 7.95 8.75 -28.91
N SER A 11 8.23 10.02 -28.60
CA SER A 11 9.58 10.57 -28.53
C SER A 11 9.97 10.89 -27.08
N SER A 12 11.09 10.32 -26.62
CA SER A 12 11.71 10.63 -25.32
C SER A 12 12.51 11.94 -25.42
N PRO A 13 12.37 12.90 -24.48
CA PRO A 13 13.29 14.02 -24.40
C PRO A 13 14.47 13.68 -23.48
N ALA A 14 15.67 13.68 -24.07
CA ALA A 14 16.93 13.82 -23.35
C ALA A 14 16.98 15.19 -22.64
N THR A 15 17.50 15.26 -21.41
CA THR A 15 17.74 16.54 -20.74
C THR A 15 19.19 16.67 -20.30
N ARG A 16 19.80 17.76 -20.79
CA ARG A 16 21.14 18.25 -20.47
C ARG A 16 21.20 18.79 -19.04
N ALA A 17 22.33 18.52 -18.38
CA ALA A 17 22.71 19.10 -17.10
C ALA A 17 23.02 20.60 -17.22
N ALA A 18 22.58 21.38 -16.22
CA ALA A 18 23.05 22.75 -15.98
C ALA A 18 23.46 22.87 -14.50
N LEU A 19 24.73 23.24 -14.32
CA LEU A 19 25.44 23.46 -13.05
C LEU A 19 25.17 24.87 -12.51
N TRP A 20 24.92 25.00 -11.21
CA TRP A 20 25.27 26.20 -10.44
C TRP A 20 25.37 25.88 -8.92
N PRO A 21 26.05 26.71 -8.09
CA PRO A 21 26.91 26.21 -7.03
C PRO A 21 26.31 26.46 -5.63
N ALA A 22 26.88 25.74 -4.68
CA ALA A 22 26.61 25.85 -3.26
C ALA A 22 26.91 27.24 -2.69
N ARG A 23 26.08 27.67 -1.73
CA ARG A 23 26.48 28.61 -0.68
C ARG A 23 26.16 28.01 0.67
N SER A 24 27.24 27.82 1.43
CA SER A 24 27.31 27.56 2.86
C SER A 24 26.93 28.81 3.66
N ASN A 25 26.26 28.62 4.80
CA ASN A 25 26.81 29.08 6.08
C ASN A 25 26.08 28.45 7.29
N PRO A 26 26.83 28.14 8.37
CA PRO A 26 26.29 27.60 9.61
C PRO A 26 25.94 28.72 10.59
N CYS A 27 25.00 28.48 11.51
CA CYS A 27 25.00 29.21 12.77
C CYS A 27 24.46 28.35 13.92
N THR A 28 25.26 28.39 14.96
CA THR A 28 25.30 27.72 16.26
C THR A 28 24.10 27.95 17.19
N ALA A 29 23.98 26.99 18.11
CA ALA A 29 23.15 26.92 19.30
C ALA A 29 23.20 28.14 20.26
N ALA A 30 22.14 28.30 21.06
CA ALA A 30 22.24 28.61 22.49
C ALA A 30 20.91 28.34 23.21
N ALA A 31 20.97 27.53 24.27
CA ALA A 31 19.94 27.41 25.31
C ALA A 31 20.36 28.24 26.52
N PRO A 32 19.39 28.75 27.29
CA PRO A 32 19.47 28.70 28.76
C PRO A 32 18.08 28.41 29.35
N SER A 33 17.84 28.06 30.61
CA SER A 33 18.63 27.67 31.77
C SER A 33 17.61 27.21 32.82
N SER A 34 18.04 26.28 33.65
CA SER A 34 17.45 25.81 34.91
C SER A 34 16.77 26.87 35.79
N GLY A 35 15.58 26.53 36.30
CA GLY A 35 14.92 27.18 37.44
C GLY A 35 14.41 26.13 38.43
N ALA A 36 15.14 25.95 39.52
CA ALA A 36 14.78 25.09 40.64
C ALA A 36 14.17 25.92 41.78
N LEU A 37 12.97 25.55 42.24
CA LEU A 37 12.31 25.97 43.49
C LEU A 37 11.12 24.99 43.64
N GLY A 38 10.77 24.34 44.75
CA GLY A 38 11.20 24.38 46.13
C GLY A 38 10.39 23.29 46.85
N TRP A 39 11.04 22.56 47.75
CA TRP A 39 10.46 21.45 48.49
C TRP A 39 9.46 21.96 49.55
N ARG A 40 8.22 21.47 49.53
CA ARG A 40 7.31 21.56 50.69
C ARG A 40 7.01 20.17 51.22
N ARG A 41 7.51 19.91 52.43
CA ARG A 41 7.11 18.79 53.29
C ARG A 41 5.60 18.87 53.56
N ARG A 42 4.89 17.77 53.32
CA ARG A 42 3.60 17.47 53.98
C ARG A 42 3.76 16.19 54.80
N GLN A 43 3.21 16.25 56.00
CA GLN A 43 3.25 15.23 57.05
C GLN A 43 2.53 13.93 56.65
N PRO A 44 2.90 12.78 57.26
CA PRO A 44 2.39 11.47 56.89
C PRO A 44 0.95 11.22 57.36
N CYS A 45 0.15 10.59 56.51
CA CYS A 45 -1.16 10.02 56.86
C CYS A 45 -0.98 8.65 57.57
N PRO A 46 -1.91 8.25 58.46
CA PRO A 46 -1.74 7.10 59.33
C PRO A 46 -1.83 5.76 58.57
N VAL A 47 -1.05 4.80 59.07
CA VAL A 47 -0.93 3.42 58.60
C VAL A 47 -2.25 2.68 58.84
N LEU A 48 -2.90 2.22 57.77
CA LEU A 48 -4.00 1.26 57.86
C LEU A 48 -3.46 -0.17 57.70
N SER A 49 -3.90 -1.03 58.62
CA SER A 49 -3.54 -2.43 58.82
C SER A 49 -3.60 -3.30 57.56
N MET A 50 -2.60 -4.18 57.39
CA MET A 50 -2.57 -5.23 56.36
C MET A 50 -3.45 -6.41 56.77
N ALA A 51 -4.42 -6.77 55.92
CA ALA A 51 -5.07 -8.08 55.93
C ALA A 51 -4.29 -9.07 55.05
N PRO A 52 -4.21 -10.37 55.40
CA PRO A 52 -3.39 -11.32 54.66
C PRO A 52 -4.08 -11.81 53.38
N GLY A 53 -3.31 -11.81 52.29
CA GLY A 53 -3.30 -12.89 51.30
C GLY A 53 -4.59 -13.22 50.56
N SER A 54 -5.04 -12.36 49.66
CA SER A 54 -5.75 -12.84 48.46
C SER A 54 -4.69 -13.32 47.48
N ALA A 55 -4.67 -14.62 47.21
CA ALA A 55 -3.82 -15.24 46.19
C ALA A 55 -4.02 -14.48 44.87
N ARG A 56 -2.95 -13.87 44.35
CA ARG A 56 -2.93 -13.37 42.98
C ARG A 56 -3.19 -14.57 42.08
N SER A 57 -4.39 -14.64 41.52
CA SER A 57 -4.65 -15.44 40.34
C SER A 57 -3.68 -14.97 39.26
N THR A 58 -2.73 -15.82 38.92
CA THR A 58 -1.97 -15.72 37.67
C THR A 58 -2.97 -15.45 36.55
N PRO A 59 -2.76 -14.46 35.66
CA PRO A 59 -3.64 -14.35 34.50
C PRO A 59 -3.54 -15.67 33.76
N ALA A 60 -4.67 -16.37 33.65
CA ALA A 60 -4.74 -17.59 32.85
C ALA A 60 -4.20 -17.22 31.47
N ALA A 61 -3.06 -17.80 31.10
CA ALA A 61 -2.57 -17.74 29.74
C ALA A 61 -3.76 -18.11 28.85
N LEU A 62 -4.17 -17.20 27.97
CA LEU A 62 -5.25 -17.45 27.02
C LEU A 62 -4.97 -18.82 26.41
N ALA A 63 -5.86 -19.78 26.64
CA ALA A 63 -5.66 -21.13 26.13
C ALA A 63 -5.68 -21.04 24.60
N VAL A 64 -4.48 -21.03 24.01
CA VAL A 64 -4.31 -21.01 22.57
C VAL A 64 -4.87 -22.33 22.05
N ASP A 65 -5.70 -22.27 21.02
CA ASP A 65 -6.23 -23.46 20.34
C ASP A 65 -5.05 -24.41 20.05
N PRO A 66 -5.11 -25.71 20.43
CA PRO A 66 -4.02 -26.66 20.20
C PRO A 66 -3.53 -26.72 18.75
N LYS A 67 -4.40 -26.44 17.77
CA LYS A 67 -4.02 -26.33 16.35
C LYS A 67 -3.17 -25.11 16.08
N VAL A 68 -3.50 -23.98 16.70
CA VAL A 68 -2.70 -22.75 16.61
C VAL A 68 -1.35 -22.99 17.26
N GLU A 69 -1.30 -23.63 18.42
CA GLU A 69 -0.03 -23.95 19.08
C GLU A 69 0.87 -24.83 18.20
N THR A 70 0.31 -25.89 17.62
CA THR A 70 1.01 -26.77 16.68
C THR A 70 1.54 -26.01 15.45
N LEU A 71 0.76 -25.05 14.92
CA LEU A 71 1.19 -24.18 13.83
C LEU A 71 2.36 -23.29 14.25
N LEU A 72 2.26 -22.66 15.42
CA LEU A 72 3.28 -21.76 15.96
C LEU A 72 4.61 -22.48 16.22
N ASP A 73 4.55 -23.72 16.69
CA ASP A 73 5.74 -24.57 16.91
C ASP A 73 6.41 -25.03 15.62
N SER A 74 5.67 -24.98 14.51
CA SER A 74 6.19 -25.38 13.20
C SER A 74 6.93 -24.24 12.47
N VAL A 75 6.85 -23.02 12.99
CA VAL A 75 7.59 -21.86 12.47
C VAL A 75 9.04 -21.97 12.91
N LYS A 76 9.96 -21.75 11.98
CA LYS A 76 11.40 -21.76 12.21
C LYS A 76 11.84 -20.38 12.72
N TRP A 77 11.81 -20.23 14.03
CA TRP A 77 12.29 -19.03 14.70
C TRP A 77 13.83 -18.97 14.71
N ASP A 78 14.40 -17.77 14.56
CA ASP A 78 15.84 -17.56 14.67
C ASP A 78 16.35 -17.77 16.11
N VAL A 79 17.66 -17.62 16.33
CA VAL A 79 18.28 -17.80 17.66
C VAL A 79 17.77 -16.82 18.73
N LYS A 80 17.04 -15.77 18.34
CA LYS A 80 16.40 -14.78 19.22
C LYS A 80 14.90 -15.02 19.37
N GLY A 81 14.37 -16.10 18.79
CA GLY A 81 12.94 -16.42 18.79
C GLY A 81 12.13 -15.56 17.81
N LEU A 82 12.74 -15.06 16.74
CA LEU A 82 12.13 -14.15 15.78
C LEU A 82 12.07 -14.73 14.36
N ALA A 83 11.03 -14.37 13.63
CA ALA A 83 10.89 -14.56 12.19
C ALA A 83 10.64 -13.21 11.52
N VAL A 84 10.95 -13.12 10.22
CA VAL A 84 10.58 -11.94 9.43
C VAL A 84 9.08 -11.98 9.15
N ALA A 85 8.41 -10.86 9.35
CA ALA A 85 7.00 -10.69 9.01
C ALA A 85 6.83 -9.51 8.05
N ILE A 86 6.22 -9.77 6.90
CA ILE A 86 6.02 -8.81 5.82
C ILE A 86 4.52 -8.52 5.73
N ALA A 87 4.12 -7.26 5.86
CA ALA A 87 2.75 -6.85 5.58
C ALA A 87 2.60 -6.51 4.10
N GLN A 88 1.62 -7.12 3.43
CA GLN A 88 1.32 -6.92 2.02
C GLN A 88 -0.14 -6.50 1.83
N ASN A 89 -0.37 -5.50 0.97
CA ASN A 89 -1.71 -5.11 0.57
C ASN A 89 -2.32 -6.20 -0.32
N VAL A 90 -3.49 -6.69 0.06
CA VAL A 90 -4.24 -7.76 -0.62
C VAL A 90 -4.71 -7.40 -2.03
N ASP A 91 -4.98 -6.11 -2.31
CA ASP A 91 -5.45 -5.65 -3.61
C ASP A 91 -4.30 -5.24 -4.51
N THR A 92 -3.44 -4.37 -4.01
CA THR A 92 -2.39 -3.77 -4.84
C THR A 92 -1.18 -4.68 -5.00
N GLY A 93 -1.04 -5.68 -4.12
CA GLY A 93 0.14 -6.52 -4.00
C GLY A 93 1.36 -5.79 -3.41
N ALA A 94 1.24 -4.49 -3.07
CA ALA A 94 2.33 -3.70 -2.54
C ALA A 94 2.82 -4.26 -1.21
N ILE A 95 4.14 -4.35 -1.06
CA ILE A 95 4.75 -4.60 0.24
C ILE A 95 4.65 -3.30 1.05
N LEU A 96 3.90 -3.34 2.15
CA LEU A 96 3.61 -2.17 2.97
C LEU A 96 4.76 -1.88 3.92
N MET A 97 5.21 -2.90 4.64
CA MET A 97 6.32 -2.81 5.59
C MET A 97 6.85 -4.19 5.96
N GLN A 98 8.04 -4.20 6.57
CA GLN A 98 8.61 -5.37 7.22
C GLN A 98 8.79 -5.10 8.72
N GLY A 99 8.45 -6.10 9.52
CA GLY A 99 8.73 -6.15 10.96
C GLY A 99 9.20 -7.55 11.37
N PHE A 100 9.55 -7.73 12.63
CA PHE A 100 9.83 -9.05 13.18
C PHE A 100 8.60 -9.55 13.91
N ALA A 101 8.37 -10.84 13.94
CA ALA A 101 7.37 -11.48 14.77
C ALA A 101 8.05 -12.52 15.65
N ASN A 102 7.63 -12.62 16.91
CA ASN A 102 7.88 -13.77 17.75
C ASN A 102 6.59 -14.62 17.82
N LYS A 103 6.65 -15.74 18.54
CA LYS A 103 5.52 -16.66 18.72
C LYS A 103 4.26 -15.93 19.21
N GLU A 104 4.40 -15.03 20.19
CA GLU A 104 3.30 -14.27 20.76
C GLU A 104 2.71 -13.25 19.78
N ALA A 105 3.53 -12.58 18.96
CA ALA A 105 3.07 -11.64 17.94
C ALA A 105 2.24 -12.34 16.85
N LEU A 106 2.68 -13.53 16.42
CA LEU A 106 1.93 -14.33 15.46
C LEU A 106 0.61 -14.84 16.05
N ALA A 107 0.61 -15.32 17.30
CA ALA A 107 -0.60 -15.71 18.01
C ALA A 107 -1.60 -14.54 18.16
N ALA A 108 -1.10 -13.34 18.50
CA ALA A 108 -1.90 -12.13 18.57
C ALA A 108 -2.48 -11.75 17.21
N THR A 109 -1.70 -11.87 16.13
CA THR A 109 -2.18 -11.59 14.77
C THR A 109 -3.28 -12.57 14.34
N ILE A 110 -3.11 -13.87 14.61
CA ILE A 110 -4.11 -14.91 14.31
C ILE A 110 -5.43 -14.62 15.02
N SER A 111 -5.37 -14.25 16.31
CA SER A 111 -6.56 -14.01 17.13
C SER A 111 -7.27 -12.68 16.81
N THR A 112 -6.51 -11.60 16.62
CA THR A 112 -7.07 -10.25 16.44
C THR A 112 -7.37 -9.89 15.00
N ARG A 113 -6.79 -10.63 14.04
CA ARG A 113 -6.77 -10.27 12.61
C ARG A 113 -6.16 -8.89 12.36
N LYS A 114 -5.23 -8.44 13.21
CA LYS A 114 -4.47 -7.20 13.04
C LYS A 114 -2.98 -7.49 13.04
N ALA A 115 -2.26 -6.88 12.11
CA ALA A 115 -0.81 -7.11 11.98
C ALA A 115 -0.08 -6.70 13.27
N THR A 116 0.38 -7.70 14.01
CA THR A 116 1.10 -7.53 15.27
C THR A 116 2.55 -7.95 15.07
N PHE A 117 3.47 -7.09 15.49
CA PHE A 117 4.90 -7.30 15.38
C PHE A 117 5.55 -7.33 16.77
N TYR A 118 6.79 -7.82 16.82
CA TYR A 118 7.67 -7.74 17.97
C TYR A 118 8.74 -6.67 17.75
N SER A 119 8.76 -5.68 18.64
CA SER A 119 9.76 -4.61 18.61
C SER A 119 11.04 -5.05 19.30
N ARG A 120 12.10 -5.30 18.53
CA ARG A 120 13.42 -5.71 19.08
C ARG A 120 14.03 -4.70 20.05
N SER A 121 13.78 -3.42 19.86
CA SER A 121 14.31 -2.35 20.71
C SER A 121 13.52 -2.16 22.00
N ARG A 122 12.20 -2.36 21.97
CA ARG A 122 11.31 -2.23 23.13
C ARG A 122 11.09 -3.55 23.86
N SER A 123 11.52 -4.67 23.28
CA SER A 123 11.28 -6.03 23.75
C SER A 123 9.80 -6.28 24.08
N SER A 124 8.92 -5.81 23.21
CA SER A 124 7.47 -5.84 23.42
C SER A 124 6.71 -6.09 22.12
N LEU A 125 5.49 -6.59 22.25
CA LEU A 125 4.52 -6.61 21.16
C LEU A 125 4.13 -5.19 20.75
N TRP A 126 3.77 -5.04 19.49
CA TRP A 126 3.28 -3.80 18.91
C TRP A 126 2.32 -4.12 17.75
N THR A 127 1.05 -3.77 17.91
CA THR A 127 0.08 -3.89 16.81
C THR A 127 0.15 -2.63 15.97
N LYS A 128 0.39 -2.79 14.65
CA LYS A 128 0.44 -1.65 13.74
C LYS A 128 -0.90 -0.92 13.79
N GLY A 129 -0.86 0.39 14.06
CA GLY A 129 -2.04 1.26 14.12
C GLY A 129 -2.52 1.61 15.53
N GLU A 130 -1.99 1.00 16.60
CA GLU A 130 -2.43 1.29 17.99
C GLU A 130 -2.42 2.77 18.38
N THR A 131 -1.47 3.54 17.86
CA THR A 131 -1.36 4.98 18.12
C THR A 131 -1.93 5.82 16.97
N SER A 132 -1.73 5.39 15.73
CA SER A 132 -2.06 6.18 14.54
C SER A 132 -3.44 5.89 13.95
N MET A 133 -4.16 4.90 14.45
CA MET A 133 -5.40 4.32 13.89
C MET A 133 -5.27 3.71 12.48
N ASN A 134 -4.13 3.86 11.80
CA ASN A 134 -3.81 3.17 10.55
C ASN A 134 -3.42 1.71 10.82
N PHE A 135 -4.41 0.85 11.09
CA PHE A 135 -4.21 -0.59 11.22
C PHE A 135 -3.95 -1.26 9.89
N ILE A 136 -3.46 -2.50 9.94
CA ILE A 136 -3.45 -3.42 8.81
C ILE A 136 -4.32 -4.62 9.20
N ASN A 137 -5.50 -4.71 8.58
CA ASN A 137 -6.47 -5.75 8.84
C ASN A 137 -6.12 -7.00 8.02
N VAL A 138 -5.74 -8.08 8.70
CA VAL A 138 -5.18 -9.29 8.10
C VAL A 138 -6.29 -10.22 7.62
N HIS A 139 -6.33 -10.46 6.32
CA HIS A 139 -7.23 -11.42 5.67
C HIS A 139 -6.68 -12.83 5.74
N ASP A 140 -5.37 -12.99 5.55
CA ASP A 140 -4.70 -14.29 5.59
C ASP A 140 -3.23 -14.18 6.02
N ILE A 141 -2.67 -15.31 6.44
CA ILE A 141 -1.28 -15.42 6.89
C ILE A 141 -0.61 -16.57 6.16
N PHE A 142 0.47 -16.27 5.46
CA PHE A 142 1.26 -17.28 4.75
C PHE A 142 2.61 -17.47 5.44
N LEU A 143 3.05 -18.72 5.51
CA LEU A 143 4.43 -19.08 5.83
C LEU A 143 5.13 -19.44 4.52
N ASP A 144 6.41 -19.11 4.41
CA ASP A 144 7.22 -19.58 3.29
C ASP A 144 7.57 -21.07 3.40
N CYS A 145 8.33 -21.58 2.43
CA CYS A 145 8.52 -23.02 2.25
C CYS A 145 9.35 -23.68 3.37
N ASP A 146 10.30 -22.96 3.96
CA ASP A 146 11.10 -23.40 5.12
C ASP A 146 10.67 -22.75 6.43
N ARG A 147 9.57 -21.99 6.40
CA ARG A 147 8.81 -21.46 7.54
C ARG A 147 9.59 -20.49 8.42
N ASP A 148 10.53 -19.73 7.88
CA ASP A 148 11.24 -18.66 8.61
C ASP A 148 10.83 -17.23 8.19
N SER A 149 9.91 -17.12 7.23
CA SER A 149 9.29 -15.87 6.82
C SER A 149 7.76 -15.95 6.78
N ILE A 150 7.12 -14.86 7.16
CA ILE A 150 5.67 -14.73 7.31
C ILE A 150 5.16 -13.59 6.44
N ILE A 151 4.09 -13.82 5.69
CA ILE A 151 3.32 -12.76 5.02
C ILE A 151 2.01 -12.55 5.78
N TYR A 152 1.78 -11.31 6.22
CA TYR A 152 0.47 -10.81 6.64
C TYR A 152 -0.20 -10.15 5.43
N LEU A 153 -1.13 -10.86 4.80
CA LEU A 153 -1.89 -10.36 3.66
C LEU A 153 -3.12 -9.62 4.18
N GLY A 154 -3.19 -8.31 3.96
CA GLY A 154 -4.16 -7.45 4.63
C GLY A 154 -4.58 -6.19 3.86
N THR A 155 -5.56 -5.48 4.40
CA THR A 155 -5.97 -4.14 3.93
C THR A 155 -5.56 -3.08 4.97
N PRO A 156 -4.82 -2.04 4.60
CA PRO A 156 -4.48 -0.94 5.50
C PRO A 156 -5.66 0.03 5.67
N ASP A 157 -5.87 0.56 6.88
CA ASP A 157 -6.91 1.57 7.17
C ASP A 157 -6.47 3.02 6.83
N GLY A 158 -5.23 3.18 6.38
CA GLY A 158 -4.61 4.47 6.08
C GLY A 158 -3.13 4.29 5.72
N PRO A 159 -2.34 5.38 5.60
CA PRO A 159 -0.94 5.25 5.24
C PRO A 159 -0.17 4.40 6.25
N THR A 160 0.56 3.41 5.74
CA THR A 160 1.34 2.51 6.59
C THR A 160 2.52 3.24 7.20
N CYS A 161 3.20 4.09 6.42
CA CYS A 161 4.38 4.79 6.86
C CYS A 161 4.03 6.02 7.72
N HIS A 162 4.89 6.32 8.69
CA HIS A 162 4.75 7.50 9.53
C HIS A 162 4.98 8.82 8.76
N THR A 163 5.56 8.76 7.56
CA THR A 163 5.72 9.91 6.67
C THR A 163 4.41 10.30 5.95
N GLY A 164 3.39 9.45 6.03
CA GLY A 164 2.17 9.58 5.24
C GLY A 164 2.17 8.78 3.93
N ALA A 165 3.27 8.11 3.58
CA ALA A 165 3.31 7.20 2.44
C ALA A 165 2.56 5.88 2.70
N GLU A 166 2.02 5.28 1.64
CA GLU A 166 1.31 3.99 1.71
C GLU A 166 2.23 2.83 2.12
N THR A 167 3.49 2.89 1.67
CA THR A 167 4.53 1.89 1.92
C THR A 167 5.75 2.52 2.58
N CYS A 168 6.53 1.73 3.33
CA CYS A 168 7.86 2.12 3.79
C CYS A 168 8.93 2.10 2.67
N TYR A 169 8.62 1.54 1.50
CA TYR A 169 9.56 1.34 0.39
C TYR A 169 9.40 2.44 -0.68
N TYR A 170 9.81 3.66 -0.35
CA TYR A 170 9.66 4.86 -1.21
C TYR A 170 10.98 5.47 -1.68
N SER A 171 12.09 4.75 -1.53
CA SER A 171 13.42 5.21 -1.95
C SER A 171 14.11 4.17 -2.82
N SER A 172 14.37 4.53 -4.07
CA SER A 172 15.11 3.71 -5.04
C SER A 172 16.62 3.81 -4.81
N VAL A 173 17.29 2.66 -4.74
CA VAL A 173 18.76 2.59 -4.63
C VAL A 173 19.42 3.20 -5.87
N TYR A 174 18.89 2.95 -7.07
CA TYR A 174 19.47 3.47 -8.31
C TYR A 174 19.30 4.98 -8.44
N ASP A 175 18.21 5.55 -7.92
CA ASP A 175 17.99 7.00 -7.93
C ASP A 175 18.97 7.68 -6.96
N ALA A 176 19.20 7.06 -5.80
CA ALA A 176 20.20 7.53 -4.83
C ALA A 176 21.63 7.48 -5.39
N LEU A 177 21.95 6.50 -6.23
CA LEU A 177 23.27 6.38 -6.87
C LEU A 177 23.51 7.36 -8.02
N GLN A 178 22.46 7.93 -8.62
CA GLN A 178 22.58 8.80 -9.78
C GLN A 178 22.73 10.29 -9.42
N ASP A 179 22.78 10.66 -8.12
CA ASP A 179 22.73 12.06 -7.64
C ASP A 179 21.62 12.90 -8.27
N SER A 180 20.63 12.23 -8.86
CA SER A 180 19.46 12.87 -9.41
C SER A 180 18.68 13.41 -8.21
N LYS A 181 18.73 14.72 -8.02
CA LYS A 181 17.74 15.48 -7.23
C LYS A 181 16.36 15.43 -7.89
N SER A 182 15.93 14.26 -8.36
CA SER A 182 14.56 14.03 -8.75
C SER A 182 13.76 14.07 -7.45
N ASN A 183 13.08 15.19 -7.24
CA ASN A 183 12.20 15.45 -6.11
C ASN A 183 10.89 14.63 -6.19
N GLN A 184 10.95 13.45 -6.79
CA GLN A 184 9.83 12.54 -6.98
C GLN A 184 10.12 11.29 -6.17
N GLU A 185 9.42 11.15 -5.04
CA GLU A 185 9.41 9.92 -4.26
C GLU A 185 8.84 8.80 -5.14
N ARG A 186 9.73 7.99 -5.72
CA ARG A 186 9.33 6.83 -6.50
C ARG A 186 9.02 5.68 -5.55
N GLN A 187 7.74 5.51 -5.25
CA GLN A 187 7.26 4.40 -4.43
C GLN A 187 7.30 3.09 -5.21
N VAL A 188 7.57 1.98 -4.51
CA VAL A 188 7.43 0.64 -5.10
C VAL A 188 5.95 0.40 -5.36
N THR A 189 5.58 0.38 -6.63
CA THR A 189 4.20 0.20 -7.08
C THR A 189 4.13 -0.74 -8.29
N THR A 190 2.97 -1.35 -8.51
CA THR A 190 2.76 -2.24 -9.66
C THR A 190 2.43 -1.43 -10.93
N THR A 191 2.47 -2.09 -12.10
CA THR A 191 2.28 -1.42 -13.40
C THR A 191 0.95 -0.67 -13.50
N LEU A 192 -0.15 -1.25 -13.01
CA LEU A 192 -1.48 -0.60 -13.07
C LEU A 192 -1.54 0.64 -12.19
N TYR A 193 -1.03 0.59 -10.96
CA TYR A 193 -1.02 1.75 -10.07
C TYR A 193 -0.02 2.83 -10.54
N SER A 194 1.09 2.44 -11.18
CA SER A 194 1.98 3.38 -11.88
C SER A 194 1.26 4.12 -13.02
N LEU A 195 0.37 3.41 -13.73
CA LEU A 195 -0.45 4.00 -14.78
C LEU A 195 -1.50 4.96 -14.18
N GLU A 196 -2.15 4.60 -13.08
CA GLU A 196 -3.08 5.49 -12.37
C GLU A 196 -2.39 6.80 -11.93
N ASP A 197 -1.23 6.72 -11.28
CA ASP A 197 -0.43 7.89 -10.89
C ASP A 197 -0.06 8.75 -12.10
N THR A 198 0.36 8.10 -13.20
CA THR A 198 0.65 8.81 -14.44
C THR A 198 -0.57 9.54 -14.98
N ILE A 199 -1.75 8.90 -15.01
CA ILE A 199 -2.99 9.53 -15.46
C ILE A 199 -3.35 10.72 -14.58
N ASN A 200 -3.25 10.59 -13.25
CA ASN A 200 -3.54 11.66 -12.31
C ASN A 200 -2.59 12.85 -12.48
N ARG A 201 -1.30 12.61 -12.65
CA ARG A 201 -0.34 13.68 -13.00
C ARG A 201 -0.69 14.35 -14.32
N ARG A 202 -1.16 13.60 -15.33
CA ARG A 202 -1.62 14.18 -16.60
C ARG A 202 -2.91 14.98 -16.43
N LYS A 203 -3.77 14.65 -15.47
CA LYS A 203 -4.98 15.41 -15.11
C LYS A 203 -4.63 16.82 -14.63
N GLU A 204 -3.54 16.96 -13.90
CA GLU A 204 -3.03 18.24 -13.38
C GLU A 204 -2.32 19.10 -14.44
N GLU A 205 -2.08 18.58 -15.65
CA GLU A 205 -1.47 19.38 -16.73
C GLU A 205 -2.29 20.64 -17.02
N ILE A 206 -1.64 21.79 -16.90
CA ILE A 206 -2.21 23.09 -17.23
C ILE A 206 -2.16 23.24 -18.76
N VAL A 207 -3.32 23.37 -19.39
CA VAL A 207 -3.45 23.65 -20.81
C VAL A 207 -3.93 25.10 -20.95
N THR A 208 -3.00 26.01 -21.22
CA THR A 208 -3.31 27.42 -21.54
C THR A 208 -2.97 27.71 -22.98
N GLU A 209 -3.70 28.64 -23.60
CA GLU A 209 -3.38 29.12 -24.94
C GLU A 209 -1.93 29.58 -25.02
N GLY A 210 -1.14 28.96 -25.91
CA GLY A 210 0.28 29.25 -26.12
C GLY A 210 1.27 28.28 -25.47
N ILE A 211 0.85 27.43 -24.52
CA ILE A 211 1.75 26.45 -23.87
C ILE A 211 1.45 25.04 -24.40
N GLY A 212 2.02 24.72 -25.57
CA GLY A 212 2.09 23.35 -26.11
C GLY A 212 0.75 22.69 -26.48
N LYS A 213 0.83 21.53 -27.16
CA LYS A 213 -0.34 20.68 -27.42
C LYS A 213 -0.58 19.80 -26.20
N PRO A 214 -1.84 19.58 -25.76
CA PRO A 214 -2.14 18.70 -24.63
C PRO A 214 -1.66 17.27 -24.91
N SER A 215 -1.24 16.57 -23.87
CA SER A 215 -0.90 15.14 -23.95
C SER A 215 -2.11 14.32 -24.42
N TRP A 216 -1.87 13.12 -24.96
CA TRP A 216 -2.94 12.21 -25.38
C TRP A 216 -3.93 11.93 -24.23
N THR A 217 -3.41 11.58 -23.06
CA THR A 217 -4.21 11.39 -21.84
C THR A 217 -5.02 12.64 -21.51
N LYS A 218 -4.42 13.85 -21.58
CA LYS A 218 -5.13 15.09 -21.28
C LYS A 218 -6.27 15.37 -22.27
N LYS A 219 -6.12 15.02 -23.55
CA LYS A 219 -7.22 15.11 -24.52
C LYS A 219 -8.38 14.19 -24.15
N LEU A 220 -8.07 12.93 -23.82
CA LEU A 220 -9.08 11.96 -23.39
C LEU A 220 -9.80 12.41 -22.11
N LEU A 221 -9.09 13.02 -21.16
CA LEU A 221 -9.65 13.56 -19.93
C LEU A 221 -10.56 14.79 -20.15
N LEU A 222 -10.47 15.47 -21.30
CA LEU A 222 -11.25 16.65 -21.63
C LEU A 222 -12.44 16.37 -22.57
N ASP A 223 -12.46 15.21 -23.23
CA ASP A 223 -13.45 14.85 -24.23
C ASP A 223 -14.06 13.46 -23.93
N ASP A 224 -15.19 13.48 -23.24
CA ASP A 224 -15.95 12.28 -22.87
C ASP A 224 -16.40 11.47 -24.09
N GLN A 225 -16.73 12.14 -25.21
CA GLN A 225 -17.20 11.44 -26.42
C GLN A 225 -16.06 10.68 -27.08
N LEU A 226 -14.90 11.32 -27.20
CA LEU A 226 -13.68 10.68 -27.70
C LEU A 226 -13.28 9.50 -26.82
N LEU A 227 -13.28 9.67 -25.50
CA LEU A 227 -12.95 8.60 -24.56
C LEU A 227 -13.91 7.40 -24.69
N CYS A 228 -15.22 7.64 -24.72
CA CYS A 228 -16.22 6.59 -24.90
C CYS A 228 -16.13 5.93 -26.28
N SER A 229 -15.71 6.66 -27.31
CA SER A 229 -15.46 6.10 -28.64
C SER A 229 -14.26 5.15 -28.60
N LYS A 230 -13.13 5.57 -28.02
CA LYS A 230 -11.92 4.76 -27.89
C LYS A 230 -12.17 3.48 -27.09
N ILE A 231 -12.85 3.55 -25.94
CA ILE A 231 -13.18 2.36 -25.15
C ILE A 231 -13.97 1.33 -25.96
N ARG A 232 -14.96 1.78 -26.75
CA ARG A 232 -15.75 0.89 -27.61
C ARG A 232 -14.94 0.29 -28.75
N GLU A 233 -14.05 1.07 -29.33
CA GLU A 233 -13.12 0.62 -30.37
C GLU A 233 -12.20 -0.48 -29.82
N GLU A 234 -11.48 -0.25 -28.73
CA GLU A 234 -10.52 -1.24 -28.18
C GLU A 234 -11.23 -2.50 -27.67
N ALA A 235 -12.45 -2.37 -27.12
CA ALA A 235 -13.26 -3.53 -26.77
C ALA A 235 -13.66 -4.36 -28.01
N GLY A 236 -13.95 -3.68 -29.13
CA GLY A 236 -14.22 -4.32 -30.40
C GLY A 236 -12.99 -5.01 -30.99
N GLU A 237 -11.83 -4.32 -30.99
CA GLU A 237 -10.56 -4.89 -31.46
C GLU A 237 -10.15 -6.11 -30.63
N LEU A 238 -10.30 -6.06 -29.30
CA LEU A 238 -10.05 -7.21 -28.43
C LEU A 238 -10.95 -8.42 -28.78
N ILE A 239 -12.23 -8.18 -29.09
CA ILE A 239 -13.13 -9.26 -29.54
C ILE A 239 -12.69 -9.78 -30.90
N GLN A 240 -12.26 -8.89 -31.80
CA GLN A 240 -11.83 -9.25 -33.14
C GLN A 240 -10.61 -10.17 -33.14
N THR A 241 -9.67 -9.99 -32.19
CA THR A 241 -8.50 -10.86 -32.09
C THR A 241 -8.88 -12.33 -31.92
N LEU A 242 -9.98 -12.61 -31.21
CA LEU A 242 -10.54 -13.95 -31.08
C LEU A 242 -11.24 -14.42 -32.36
N LEU A 243 -12.06 -13.56 -32.97
CA LEU A 243 -12.86 -13.92 -34.15
C LEU A 243 -12.00 -14.19 -35.40
N GLU A 244 -10.90 -13.45 -35.55
CA GLU A 244 -9.96 -13.61 -36.66
C GLU A 244 -8.80 -14.57 -36.33
N ASN A 245 -8.80 -15.17 -35.13
CA ASN A 245 -7.75 -16.07 -34.66
C ASN A 245 -6.35 -15.42 -34.78
N GLU A 246 -6.26 -14.16 -34.34
CA GLU A 246 -5.02 -13.41 -34.25
C GLU A 246 -4.12 -13.96 -33.12
N ASP A 247 -2.86 -13.54 -33.11
CA ASP A 247 -1.89 -14.06 -32.17
C ASP A 247 -2.02 -13.46 -30.75
N LYS A 248 -1.35 -14.10 -29.80
CA LYS A 248 -1.38 -13.72 -28.38
C LYS A 248 -0.85 -12.30 -28.12
N THR A 249 0.11 -11.84 -28.92
CA THR A 249 0.70 -10.50 -28.80
C THR A 249 -0.31 -9.43 -29.14
N ARG A 250 -1.07 -9.63 -30.23
CA ARG A 250 -2.12 -8.72 -30.65
C ARG A 250 -3.23 -8.65 -29.60
N THR A 251 -3.70 -9.81 -29.10
CA THR A 251 -4.68 -9.88 -28.01
C THR A 251 -4.20 -9.15 -26.74
N ALA A 252 -2.93 -9.31 -26.35
CA ALA A 252 -2.36 -8.60 -25.21
C ALA A 252 -2.30 -7.09 -25.42
N SER A 253 -1.98 -6.63 -26.64
CA SER A 253 -1.98 -5.22 -27.01
C SER A 253 -3.37 -4.60 -26.87
N GLU A 254 -4.39 -5.23 -27.45
CA GLU A 254 -5.77 -4.71 -27.40
C GLU A 254 -6.34 -4.69 -25.99
N MET A 255 -6.01 -5.71 -25.19
CA MET A 255 -6.37 -5.70 -23.78
C MET A 255 -5.67 -4.57 -23.01
N ALA A 256 -4.40 -4.29 -23.31
CA ALA A 256 -3.67 -3.18 -22.69
C ALA A 256 -4.28 -1.83 -23.06
N ASP A 257 -4.65 -1.63 -24.33
CA ASP A 257 -5.30 -0.40 -24.79
C ASP A 257 -6.70 -0.23 -24.17
N LEU A 258 -7.48 -1.32 -24.07
CA LEU A 258 -8.77 -1.30 -23.37
C LEU A 258 -8.61 -0.95 -21.89
N LEU A 259 -7.65 -1.57 -21.18
CA LEU A 259 -7.35 -1.27 -19.79
C LEU A 259 -6.93 0.20 -19.62
N TYR A 260 -6.05 0.70 -20.49
CA TYR A 260 -5.60 2.09 -20.44
C TYR A 260 -6.77 3.07 -20.53
N HIS A 261 -7.63 2.94 -21.55
CA HIS A 261 -8.76 3.85 -21.72
C HIS A 261 -9.80 3.69 -20.59
N ALA A 262 -10.02 2.48 -20.10
CA ALA A 262 -10.88 2.25 -18.93
C ALA A 262 -10.33 2.96 -17.68
N MET A 263 -9.01 2.93 -17.45
CA MET A 263 -8.38 3.65 -16.33
C MET A 263 -8.48 5.17 -16.46
N VAL A 264 -8.40 5.71 -17.67
CA VAL A 264 -8.68 7.14 -17.90
C VAL A 264 -10.12 7.48 -17.50
N LEU A 265 -11.09 6.64 -17.86
CA LEU A 265 -12.49 6.81 -17.46
C LEU A 265 -12.67 6.76 -15.94
N LEU A 266 -11.98 5.86 -15.24
CA LEU A 266 -12.00 5.82 -13.77
C LEU A 266 -11.51 7.14 -13.18
N SER A 267 -10.43 7.73 -13.71
CA SER A 267 -9.91 9.03 -13.26
C SER A 267 -10.88 10.19 -13.54
N VAL A 268 -11.64 10.15 -14.64
CA VAL A 268 -12.73 11.13 -14.92
C VAL A 268 -13.86 11.00 -13.89
N LYS A 269 -14.17 9.77 -13.46
CA LYS A 269 -15.22 9.47 -12.48
C LYS A 269 -14.76 9.52 -11.02
N ASP A 270 -13.49 9.83 -10.77
CA ASP A 270 -12.88 9.86 -9.45
C ASP A 270 -13.01 8.52 -8.70
N VAL A 271 -12.88 7.41 -9.45
CA VAL A 271 -12.88 6.05 -8.91
C VAL A 271 -11.44 5.54 -8.91
N LYS A 272 -10.95 5.06 -7.77
CA LYS A 272 -9.60 4.46 -7.67
C LYS A 272 -9.60 3.02 -8.15
N MET A 273 -8.47 2.56 -8.68
CA MET A 273 -8.27 1.17 -9.06
C MET A 273 -8.47 0.21 -7.87
N GLU A 274 -8.07 0.64 -6.66
CA GLU A 274 -8.28 -0.13 -5.43
C GLU A 274 -9.76 -0.48 -5.19
N GLU A 275 -10.68 0.46 -5.44
CA GLU A 275 -12.12 0.24 -5.31
C GLU A 275 -12.63 -0.79 -6.33
N VAL A 276 -12.09 -0.78 -7.55
CA VAL A 276 -12.42 -1.79 -8.58
C VAL A 276 -11.96 -3.17 -8.16
N LEU A 277 -10.73 -3.29 -7.62
CA LEU A 277 -10.18 -4.55 -7.13
C LEU A 277 -10.96 -5.07 -5.91
N GLU A 278 -11.40 -4.18 -5.02
CA GLU A 278 -12.27 -4.54 -3.89
C GLU A 278 -13.59 -5.14 -4.38
N VAL A 279 -14.22 -4.52 -5.39
CA VAL A 279 -15.44 -5.06 -6.02
C VAL A 279 -15.19 -6.44 -6.64
N LEU A 280 -14.07 -6.63 -7.35
CA LEU A 280 -13.72 -7.93 -7.92
C LEU A 280 -13.51 -8.99 -6.84
N ARG A 281 -12.80 -8.65 -5.77
CA ARG A 281 -12.53 -9.58 -4.66
C ARG A 281 -13.80 -10.01 -3.95
N LYS A 282 -14.78 -9.10 -3.76
CA LYS A 282 -16.12 -9.44 -3.25
C LYS A 282 -16.85 -10.46 -4.13
N ARG A 283 -16.57 -10.46 -5.44
CA ARG A 283 -17.17 -11.43 -6.39
C ARG A 283 -16.48 -12.78 -6.40
N PHE A 284 -15.24 -12.92 -5.94
CA PHE A 284 -14.58 -14.24 -5.93
C PHE A 284 -15.26 -15.24 -4.99
N SER A 285 -15.94 -14.77 -3.95
CA SER A 285 -16.66 -15.60 -2.99
C SER A 285 -18.15 -15.83 -3.33
N GLN A 286 -18.65 -15.29 -4.44
CA GLN A 286 -20.03 -15.47 -4.92
C GLN A 286 -19.99 -15.91 -6.38
N SER A 287 -20.64 -17.03 -6.72
CA SER A 287 -20.71 -17.40 -8.14
C SER A 287 -21.43 -16.29 -8.93
N GLY A 288 -21.00 -16.05 -10.17
CA GLY A 288 -21.62 -15.01 -11.02
C GLY A 288 -23.12 -15.22 -11.31
N VAL A 289 -23.66 -16.40 -10.98
CA VAL A 289 -25.09 -16.72 -11.02
C VAL A 289 -25.80 -16.19 -9.76
N GLU A 290 -25.21 -16.34 -8.58
CA GLU A 290 -25.73 -15.85 -7.30
C GLU A 290 -25.72 -14.32 -7.23
N GLU A 291 -24.66 -13.67 -7.74
CA GLU A 291 -24.57 -12.20 -7.82
C GLU A 291 -25.66 -11.62 -8.74
N LYS A 292 -25.94 -12.27 -9.89
CA LYS A 292 -27.01 -11.82 -10.81
C LYS A 292 -28.41 -12.03 -10.22
N ALA A 293 -28.60 -13.04 -9.38
CA ALA A 293 -29.88 -13.31 -8.72
C ALA A 293 -30.19 -12.30 -7.60
N SER A 294 -29.18 -11.80 -6.89
CA SER A 294 -29.36 -10.80 -5.81
C SER A 294 -29.71 -9.41 -6.36
N ARG A 295 -29.16 -9.02 -7.52
CA ARG A 295 -29.46 -7.72 -8.17
C ARG A 295 -30.91 -7.56 -8.64
N LYS A 296 -31.63 -8.66 -8.91
CA LYS A 296 -33.06 -8.61 -9.30
C LYS A 296 -34.01 -8.41 -8.12
N LYS A 297 -33.50 -8.40 -6.89
CA LYS A 297 -34.29 -8.23 -5.65
C LYS A 297 -34.15 -6.83 -5.03
N SER A 298 -33.45 -5.90 -5.67
CA SER A 298 -33.31 -4.51 -5.22
C SER A 298 -34.08 -3.55 -6.10
#